data_AF-A0A926F8G1-F1
#
_entry.id   AF-A0A926F8G1-F1
#
_cell.length_a   1.000
_cell.length_b   1.000
_cell.length_c   1.000
_cell.angle_alpha   90.00
_cell.angle_beta   90.00
_cell.angle_gamma   90.00
#
_symmetry.space_group_name_H-M   'P 1'
#
loop_
_entity.id
_entity.type
_entity.pdbx_description
1 polymer ?
#
loop_
_entity_poly.entity_id
_entity_poly.type
_entity_poly.pdbx_seq_one_letter_code
_entity_poly.pdbx_strand_id
1 'polypeptide(L)'
;MKNKILWMDLAVCFVWALAILGSKWLFWDNFYAVMCIILIVWRLSFTFALMHKERRAWLPMVGAVTIFLLFEETVHWLGLHELSTYPFYIMDIQYDDFTSTIILGVVFLWLFILPFVVYFVQLIRKKLIRTELTWGDMFGCILWKDRKAKAYSVLLLMSVLSLYVGLAMEMRLSLLMCIIAPVLSYRFICNYYHIRAEKLWIIAIGMVLFFVAQSYAGIIRLTMLVTSFLLVTYLCYRLFAAMKHNVLTVAYIAYLGVFLPSLCIGYNQYACIDYARRGFYSAMPYSGIFYIEDKSGELCGLRDRYKLILKPEYEHIVYSNREAGFSGSVFELRKDGYVRLYDARYDRIDDTCTIDDVLQAEVYDMIKSYFAGYESEYDDRCEVIVTDRVKNITLAHLKVAMHGIPTYHYGDVPFLPQDAVPLGSGEFVCDSLVKMRHSIKRALSYALELPNGRTAQFRIYVKLATEKMPGKADIKTLADGVSKSERLRCLY
;
A
#
# COMPACT_ATOMS: atom_id res chain seq x y z
N MET A 1 -10.73 -23.82 33.03
CA MET A 1 -11.57 -22.94 32.17
C MET A 1 -11.73 -21.51 32.69
N LYS A 2 -11.82 -21.24 34.02
CA LYS A 2 -12.22 -19.94 34.60
C LYS A 2 -11.51 -18.66 34.12
N ASN A 3 -10.23 -18.72 33.70
CA ASN A 3 -9.51 -17.53 33.21
C ASN A 3 -9.43 -17.43 31.68
N LYS A 4 -9.80 -18.48 30.93
CA LYS A 4 -9.60 -18.50 29.46
C LYS A 4 -10.45 -17.44 28.74
N ILE A 5 -11.69 -17.24 29.17
CA ILE A 5 -12.61 -16.23 28.61
C ILE A 5 -12.05 -14.82 28.85
N LEU A 6 -11.47 -14.55 30.02
CA LEU A 6 -10.89 -13.24 30.36
C LEU A 6 -9.60 -12.97 29.58
N TRP A 7 -8.78 -13.98 29.33
CA TRP A 7 -7.62 -13.82 28.45
C TRP A 7 -8.02 -13.55 27.00
N MET A 8 -9.09 -14.18 26.52
CA MET A 8 -9.64 -13.90 25.20
C MET A 8 -10.26 -12.50 25.13
N ASP A 9 -10.97 -12.07 26.19
CA ASP A 9 -11.47 -10.70 26.32
C ASP A 9 -10.35 -9.66 26.24
N LEU A 10 -9.24 -9.89 26.95
CA LEU A 10 -8.06 -9.02 26.85
C LEU A 10 -7.48 -8.99 25.44
N ALA A 11 -7.42 -10.11 24.72
CA ALA A 11 -6.96 -10.12 23.33
C ALA A 11 -7.89 -9.31 22.41
N VAL A 12 -9.21 -9.44 22.55
CA VAL A 12 -10.20 -8.67 21.78
C VAL A 12 -10.08 -7.17 22.11
N CYS A 13 -10.01 -6.81 23.39
CA CYS A 13 -9.79 -5.42 23.82
C CYS A 13 -8.46 -4.85 23.31
N PHE A 14 -7.42 -5.66 23.18
CA PHE A 14 -6.13 -5.25 22.65
C PHE A 14 -6.24 -4.82 21.18
N VAL A 15 -6.84 -5.66 20.34
CA VAL A 15 -7.02 -5.36 18.92
C VAL A 15 -7.99 -4.20 18.73
N TRP A 16 -9.07 -4.15 19.52
CA TRP A 16 -10.02 -3.04 19.49
C TRP A 16 -9.40 -1.70 19.87
N ALA A 17 -8.55 -1.66 20.90
CA ALA A 17 -7.82 -0.45 21.26
C ALA A 17 -6.95 0.06 20.10
N LEU A 18 -6.27 -0.85 19.38
CA LEU A 18 -5.50 -0.49 18.19
C LEU A 18 -6.39 -0.06 17.02
N ALA A 19 -7.57 -0.66 16.84
CA ALA A 19 -8.50 -0.27 15.79
C ALA A 19 -9.07 1.14 16.02
N ILE A 20 -9.47 1.47 17.25
CA ILE A 20 -9.92 2.82 17.62
C ILE A 20 -8.81 3.84 17.37
N LEU A 21 -7.62 3.57 17.92
CA LEU A 21 -6.50 4.51 17.88
C LEU A 21 -5.88 4.63 16.47
N GLY A 22 -6.02 3.60 15.64
CA GLY A 22 -5.58 3.60 14.25
C GLY A 22 -6.61 4.13 13.25
N SER A 23 -7.80 4.51 13.71
CA SER A 23 -8.86 5.03 12.84
C SER A 23 -8.48 6.41 12.28
N LYS A 24 -8.81 6.65 11.02
CA LYS A 24 -8.49 7.92 10.31
C LYS A 24 -9.19 9.13 10.92
N TRP A 25 -10.24 8.91 11.70
CA TRP A 25 -11.09 9.94 12.29
C TRP A 25 -10.56 10.45 13.63
N LEU A 26 -9.63 9.73 14.26
CA LEU A 26 -9.07 10.10 15.56
C LEU A 26 -7.89 11.06 15.40
N PHE A 27 -8.19 12.33 15.10
CA PHE A 27 -7.18 13.39 15.19
C PHE A 27 -6.90 13.70 16.66
N TRP A 28 -5.62 13.69 17.06
CA TRP A 28 -5.16 13.93 18.43
C TRP A 28 -5.53 15.32 18.98
N ASP A 29 -5.92 16.24 18.12
CA ASP A 29 -6.31 17.61 18.48
C ASP A 29 -7.78 17.71 18.95
N ASN A 30 -8.52 16.60 18.99
CA ASN A 30 -9.94 16.57 19.30
C ASN A 30 -10.25 15.95 20.68
N PHE A 31 -11.24 16.53 21.37
CA PHE A 31 -11.83 16.00 22.60
C PHE A 31 -12.22 14.51 22.50
N TYR A 32 -12.61 14.06 21.31
CA TYR A 32 -12.95 12.67 21.01
C TYR A 32 -11.79 11.68 21.23
N ALA A 33 -10.54 12.07 20.97
CA ALA A 33 -9.38 11.23 21.22
C ALA A 33 -9.22 10.91 22.71
N VAL A 34 -9.43 11.91 23.57
CA VAL A 34 -9.40 11.75 25.03
C VAL A 34 -10.52 10.81 25.50
N MET A 35 -11.73 10.97 24.98
CA MET A 35 -12.86 10.10 25.32
C MET A 35 -12.61 8.65 24.91
N CYS A 36 -12.03 8.42 23.72
CA CYS A 36 -11.65 7.08 23.27
C CYS A 36 -10.61 6.42 24.17
N ILE A 37 -9.61 7.17 24.64
CA ILE A 37 -8.62 6.67 25.60
C ILE A 37 -9.29 6.31 26.93
N ILE A 38 -10.17 7.16 27.44
CA ILE A 38 -10.93 6.88 28.67
C ILE A 38 -11.78 5.63 28.51
N LEU A 39 -12.47 5.48 27.38
CA LEU A 39 -13.27 4.31 27.04
C LEU A 39 -12.42 3.01 27.10
N ILE A 40 -11.26 3.00 26.44
CA ILE A 40 -10.34 1.86 26.46
C ILE A 40 -9.86 1.57 27.89
N VAL A 41 -9.45 2.61 28.63
CA VAL A 41 -8.95 2.47 30.01
C VAL A 41 -10.02 1.89 30.93
N TRP A 42 -11.26 2.38 30.86
CA TRP A 42 -12.36 1.87 31.67
C TRP A 42 -12.76 0.46 31.26
N ARG A 43 -12.78 0.15 29.97
CA ARG A 43 -13.08 -1.21 29.49
C ARG A 43 -12.05 -2.24 29.96
N LEU A 44 -10.76 -1.88 29.97
CA LEU A 44 -9.69 -2.73 30.50
C LEU A 44 -9.75 -2.83 32.03
N SER A 45 -10.01 -1.71 32.71
CA SER A 45 -10.16 -1.66 34.17
C SER A 45 -11.27 -2.56 34.66
N PHE A 46 -12.39 -2.63 33.93
CA PHE A 46 -13.47 -3.58 34.18
C PHE A 46 -12.96 -5.04 34.15
N THR A 47 -12.25 -5.45 33.08
CA THR A 47 -11.76 -6.83 32.94
C THR A 47 -10.83 -7.22 34.09
N PHE A 48 -9.91 -6.32 34.47
CA PHE A 48 -8.99 -6.57 35.60
C PHE A 48 -9.70 -6.55 36.96
N ALA A 49 -10.66 -5.64 37.18
CA ALA A 49 -11.47 -5.63 38.39
C ALA A 49 -12.25 -6.94 38.55
N LEU A 50 -12.81 -7.45 37.44
CA LEU A 50 -13.53 -8.72 37.44
C LEU A 50 -12.60 -9.93 37.67
N MET A 51 -11.35 -9.88 37.20
CA MET A 51 -10.32 -10.88 37.55
C MET A 51 -10.03 -10.93 39.05
N HIS A 52 -10.08 -9.78 39.73
CA HIS A 52 -9.96 -9.66 41.20
C HIS A 52 -11.26 -9.96 41.95
N LYS A 53 -12.35 -10.29 41.23
CA LYS A 53 -13.68 -10.59 41.77
C LYS A 53 -14.31 -9.43 42.55
N GLU A 54 -14.12 -8.23 42.03
CA GLU A 54 -14.51 -6.99 42.68
C GLU A 54 -15.97 -6.62 42.39
N ARG A 55 -16.75 -6.37 43.45
CA ARG A 55 -18.18 -6.09 43.33
C ARG A 55 -18.45 -4.76 42.64
N ARG A 56 -17.56 -3.78 42.82
CA ARG A 56 -17.65 -2.43 42.23
C ARG A 56 -17.22 -2.35 40.76
N ALA A 57 -16.88 -3.49 40.13
CA ALA A 57 -16.51 -3.53 38.71
C ALA A 57 -17.60 -2.97 37.77
N TRP A 58 -18.87 -2.89 38.20
CA TRP A 58 -19.92 -2.23 37.42
C TRP A 58 -19.61 -0.76 37.10
N LEU A 59 -18.80 -0.07 37.91
CA LEU A 59 -18.52 1.36 37.74
C LEU A 59 -17.74 1.67 36.44
N PRO A 60 -16.53 1.11 36.21
CA PRO A 60 -15.84 1.30 34.93
C PRO A 60 -16.65 0.76 33.75
N MET A 61 -17.47 -0.25 34.00
CA MET A 61 -18.33 -0.83 32.97
C MET A 61 -19.42 0.14 32.48
N VAL A 62 -20.20 0.70 33.40
CA VAL A 62 -21.23 1.68 33.07
C VAL A 62 -20.60 2.90 32.44
N GLY A 63 -19.47 3.39 32.97
CA GLY A 63 -18.74 4.50 32.38
C GLY A 63 -18.35 4.25 30.93
N ALA A 64 -17.78 3.07 30.63
CA ALA A 64 -17.39 2.70 29.27
C ALA A 64 -18.59 2.66 28.32
N VAL A 65 -19.71 2.08 28.74
CA VAL A 65 -20.93 1.99 27.92
C VAL A 65 -21.56 3.36 27.71
N THR A 66 -21.58 4.22 28.73
CA THR A 66 -22.09 5.59 28.59
C THR A 66 -21.27 6.38 27.58
N ILE A 67 -19.94 6.32 27.65
CA ILE A 67 -19.09 6.98 26.63
C ILE A 67 -19.37 6.39 25.25
N PHE A 68 -19.43 5.07 25.12
CA PHE A 68 -19.73 4.44 23.83
C PHE A 68 -21.05 4.96 23.23
N LEU A 69 -22.14 4.92 24.00
CA LEU A 69 -23.47 5.37 23.53
C LEU A 69 -23.53 6.87 23.21
N LEU A 70 -22.78 7.70 23.93
CA LEU A 70 -22.74 9.15 23.68
C LEU A 70 -21.97 9.51 22.40
N PHE A 71 -21.02 8.68 21.97
CA PHE A 71 -20.07 9.03 20.92
C PHE A 71 -20.13 8.13 19.68
N GLU A 72 -20.94 7.07 19.69
CA GLU A 72 -21.09 6.12 18.57
C GLU A 72 -21.51 6.81 17.26
N GLU A 73 -22.46 7.73 17.31
CA GLU A 73 -22.92 8.49 16.13
C GLU A 73 -21.83 9.43 15.60
N THR A 74 -21.07 10.05 16.50
CA THR A 74 -20.08 11.08 16.15
C THR A 74 -18.76 10.53 15.63
N VAL A 75 -18.33 9.36 16.11
CA VAL A 75 -17.02 8.75 15.77
C VAL A 75 -17.21 7.47 14.96
N HIS A 76 -18.32 7.36 14.22
CA HIS A 76 -18.69 6.26 13.33
C HIS A 76 -18.17 4.90 13.81
N TRP A 77 -18.92 4.29 14.74
CA TRP A 77 -18.70 2.93 15.24
C TRP A 77 -17.41 2.69 16.04
N LEU A 78 -16.65 3.74 16.45
CA LEU A 78 -15.57 3.64 17.46
C LEU A 78 -14.64 2.40 17.26
N GLY A 79 -14.08 2.25 16.05
CA GLY A 79 -13.15 1.16 15.71
C GLY A 79 -13.80 -0.18 15.34
N LEU A 80 -15.13 -0.34 15.49
CA LEU A 80 -15.83 -1.60 15.18
C LEU A 80 -15.93 -1.84 13.66
N HIS A 81 -16.04 -0.78 12.87
CA HIS A 81 -16.03 -0.86 11.41
C HIS A 81 -14.66 -1.34 10.90
N GLU A 82 -13.56 -0.84 11.47
CA GLU A 82 -12.21 -1.29 11.14
C GLU A 82 -12.00 -2.76 11.51
N LEU A 83 -12.51 -3.20 12.66
CA LEU A 83 -12.44 -4.61 13.06
C LEU A 83 -13.20 -5.57 12.15
N SER A 84 -14.29 -5.12 11.53
CA SER A 84 -15.09 -5.92 10.59
C SER A 84 -14.51 -5.89 9.17
N THR A 85 -13.96 -4.76 8.73
CA THR A 85 -13.49 -4.58 7.35
C THR A 85 -12.02 -4.96 7.12
N TYR A 86 -11.12 -4.65 8.06
CA TYR A 86 -9.68 -4.87 7.87
C TYR A 86 -9.29 -6.34 7.67
N PRO A 87 -9.95 -7.35 8.26
CA PRO A 87 -9.66 -8.75 7.96
C PRO A 87 -9.76 -9.07 6.47
N PHE A 88 -10.74 -8.51 5.74
CA PHE A 88 -10.88 -8.70 4.29
C PHE A 88 -9.67 -8.13 3.55
N TYR A 89 -9.28 -6.89 3.87
CA TYR A 89 -8.13 -6.24 3.23
C TYR A 89 -6.80 -6.93 3.56
N ILE A 90 -6.58 -7.34 4.81
CA ILE A 90 -5.34 -8.00 5.24
C ILE A 90 -5.19 -9.38 4.58
N MET A 91 -6.29 -10.09 4.38
CA MET A 91 -6.31 -11.41 3.76
C MET A 91 -6.46 -11.37 2.23
N ASP A 92 -6.60 -10.17 1.64
CA ASP A 92 -6.85 -9.97 0.21
C ASP A 92 -8.10 -10.71 -0.30
N ILE A 93 -9.14 -10.76 0.54
CA ILE A 93 -10.44 -11.37 0.22
C ILE A 93 -11.39 -10.26 -0.22
N GLN A 94 -12.22 -10.54 -1.23
CA GLN A 94 -13.27 -9.62 -1.64
C GLN A 94 -14.20 -9.28 -0.46
N TYR A 95 -14.45 -7.99 -0.30
CA TYR A 95 -15.30 -7.49 0.77
C TYR A 95 -16.74 -7.97 0.57
N ASP A 96 -17.30 -8.62 1.60
CA ASP A 96 -18.68 -9.09 1.65
C ASP A 96 -19.42 -8.40 2.79
N ASP A 97 -20.45 -7.63 2.44
CA ASP A 97 -21.26 -6.86 3.39
C ASP A 97 -21.93 -7.76 4.43
N PHE A 98 -22.40 -8.94 4.03
CA PHE A 98 -23.09 -9.85 4.94
C PHE A 98 -22.14 -10.39 6.02
N THR A 99 -20.98 -10.92 5.60
CA THR A 99 -19.95 -11.41 6.52
C THR A 99 -19.40 -10.30 7.40
N SER A 100 -19.16 -9.10 6.84
CA SER A 100 -18.74 -7.92 7.60
C SER A 100 -19.74 -7.57 8.70
N THR A 101 -21.03 -7.58 8.39
CA THR A 101 -22.11 -7.31 9.36
C THR A 101 -22.16 -8.36 10.47
N ILE A 102 -21.94 -9.64 10.15
CA ILE A 102 -21.85 -10.72 11.15
C ILE A 102 -20.66 -10.47 12.09
N ILE A 103 -19.47 -10.18 11.54
CA ILE A 103 -18.28 -9.90 12.34
C ILE A 103 -18.53 -8.71 13.27
N LEU A 104 -19.10 -7.63 12.73
CA LEU A 104 -19.48 -6.44 13.49
C LEU A 104 -20.39 -6.79 14.68
N GLY A 105 -21.46 -7.55 14.42
CA GLY A 105 -22.41 -8.00 15.46
C GLY A 105 -21.73 -8.85 16.54
N VAL A 106 -20.86 -9.79 16.16
CA VAL A 106 -20.11 -10.63 17.11
C VAL A 106 -19.16 -9.80 17.97
N VAL A 107 -18.41 -8.88 17.37
CA VAL A 107 -17.46 -8.02 18.08
C VAL A 107 -18.21 -7.07 19.02
N PHE A 108 -19.33 -6.48 18.59
CA PHE A 108 -20.18 -5.64 19.41
C PHE A 108 -20.74 -6.41 20.62
N LEU A 109 -21.30 -7.61 20.37
CA LEU A 109 -21.79 -8.51 21.42
C LEU A 109 -20.67 -8.84 22.42
N TRP A 110 -19.45 -9.08 21.94
CA TRP A 110 -18.31 -9.40 22.80
C TRP A 110 -17.81 -8.23 23.62
N LEU A 111 -17.71 -7.03 23.03
CA LEU A 111 -17.12 -5.87 23.68
C LEU A 111 -18.07 -5.23 24.69
N PHE A 112 -19.37 -5.20 24.42
CA PHE A 112 -20.34 -4.45 25.22
C PHE A 112 -21.32 -5.34 25.96
N ILE A 113 -21.88 -6.38 25.34
CA ILE A 113 -22.95 -7.20 25.95
C ILE A 113 -22.39 -8.31 26.84
N LEU A 114 -21.39 -9.07 26.38
CA LEU A 114 -20.79 -10.18 27.10
C LEU A 114 -20.25 -9.79 28.48
N PRO A 115 -19.55 -8.65 28.66
CA PRO A 115 -19.20 -8.09 29.96
C PRO A 115 -20.36 -8.04 30.96
N PHE A 116 -21.55 -7.63 30.53
CA PHE A 116 -22.71 -7.48 31.41
C PHE A 116 -23.16 -8.86 31.86
N VAL A 117 -23.31 -9.77 30.89
CA VAL A 117 -23.69 -11.16 31.16
C VAL A 117 -22.70 -11.80 32.13
N VAL A 118 -21.40 -11.63 31.91
CA VAL A 118 -20.35 -12.18 32.80
C VAL A 118 -20.42 -11.56 34.20
N TYR A 119 -20.60 -10.24 34.31
CA TYR A 119 -20.74 -9.56 35.59
C TYR A 119 -21.97 -10.05 36.36
N PHE A 120 -23.16 -10.04 35.74
CA PHE A 120 -24.40 -10.47 36.38
C PHE A 120 -24.37 -11.95 36.75
N VAL A 121 -23.85 -12.83 35.89
CA VAL A 121 -23.70 -14.25 36.21
C VAL A 121 -22.77 -14.44 37.42
N GLN A 122 -21.69 -13.66 37.54
CA GLN A 122 -20.81 -13.73 38.71
C GLN A 122 -21.44 -13.14 39.96
N LEU A 123 -22.25 -12.10 39.83
CA LEU A 123 -23.02 -11.48 40.91
C LEU A 123 -24.06 -12.46 41.48
N ILE A 124 -24.90 -13.05 40.60
CA ILE A 124 -25.94 -14.03 40.97
C ILE A 124 -25.31 -15.26 41.62
N ARG A 125 -24.17 -15.72 41.09
CA ARG A 125 -23.41 -16.85 41.67
C ARG A 125 -22.63 -16.48 42.94
N LYS A 126 -22.81 -15.27 43.49
CA LYS A 126 -22.12 -14.75 44.69
C LYS A 126 -20.60 -14.88 44.63
N LYS A 127 -20.01 -14.77 43.43
CA LYS A 127 -18.56 -14.89 43.22
C LYS A 127 -17.82 -13.55 43.37
N LEU A 128 -18.53 -12.43 43.28
CA LEU A 128 -18.02 -11.08 43.49
C LEU A 128 -18.14 -10.72 44.98
N ILE A 129 -17.08 -10.98 45.72
CA ILE A 129 -17.08 -10.89 47.19
C ILE A 129 -16.24 -9.70 47.68
N ARG A 130 -15.25 -9.27 46.88
CA ARG A 130 -14.25 -8.28 47.30
C ARG A 130 -14.69 -6.85 46.98
N THR A 131 -14.26 -5.93 47.82
CA THR A 131 -14.38 -4.47 47.68
C THR A 131 -13.09 -3.79 48.16
N GLU A 132 -11.94 -4.36 47.80
CA GLU A 132 -10.62 -3.94 48.30
C GLU A 132 -9.99 -2.87 47.40
N LEU A 133 -10.40 -2.80 46.12
CA LEU A 133 -9.89 -1.81 45.19
C LEU A 133 -10.37 -0.39 45.49
N THR A 134 -9.46 0.57 45.38
CA THR A 134 -9.76 1.99 45.59
C THR A 134 -10.54 2.59 44.42
N TRP A 135 -11.19 3.73 44.63
CA TRP A 135 -11.87 4.47 43.56
C TRP A 135 -10.93 4.81 42.40
N GLY A 136 -9.70 5.22 42.69
CA GLY A 136 -8.68 5.46 41.66
C GLY A 136 -8.36 4.21 40.84
N ASP A 137 -8.40 3.02 41.46
CA ASP A 137 -8.17 1.77 40.74
C ASP A 137 -9.30 1.45 39.76
N MET A 138 -10.55 1.78 40.12
CA MET A 138 -11.71 1.66 39.21
C MET A 138 -11.63 2.60 38.01
N PHE A 139 -11.03 3.79 38.17
CA PHE A 139 -10.88 4.77 37.09
C PHE A 139 -9.64 4.56 36.22
N GLY A 140 -8.82 3.53 36.47
CA GLY A 140 -7.67 3.20 35.62
C GLY A 140 -6.36 2.91 36.36
N CYS A 141 -6.22 3.30 37.64
CA CYS A 141 -4.97 3.07 38.37
C CYS A 141 -4.63 1.58 38.53
N ILE A 142 -5.63 0.68 38.43
CA ILE A 142 -5.42 -0.77 38.44
C ILE A 142 -4.44 -1.22 37.35
N LEU A 143 -4.46 -0.55 36.19
CA LEU A 143 -3.60 -0.84 35.04
C LEU A 143 -2.11 -0.64 35.34
N TRP A 144 -1.78 0.16 36.36
CA TRP A 144 -0.40 0.50 36.70
C TRP A 144 0.05 -0.09 38.04
N LYS A 145 -0.88 -0.42 38.93
CA LYS A 145 -0.58 -1.04 40.24
C LYS A 145 -0.48 -2.57 40.17
N ASP A 146 -1.41 -3.24 39.49
CA ASP A 146 -1.41 -4.70 39.42
C ASP A 146 -0.31 -5.18 38.44
N ARG A 147 0.46 -6.19 38.85
CA ARG A 147 1.60 -6.68 38.07
C ARG A 147 1.17 -7.20 36.70
N LYS A 148 0.03 -7.90 36.62
CA LYS A 148 -0.53 -8.43 35.37
C LYS A 148 -1.06 -7.33 34.46
N ALA A 149 -1.82 -6.40 35.04
CA ALA A 149 -2.40 -5.29 34.31
C ALA A 149 -1.31 -4.33 33.79
N LYS A 150 -0.27 -4.08 34.59
CA LYS A 150 0.91 -3.33 34.17
C LYS A 150 1.62 -4.00 33.00
N ALA A 151 1.77 -5.31 33.05
CA ALA A 151 2.43 -6.02 31.96
C ALA A 151 1.66 -5.92 30.64
N TYR A 152 0.35 -6.12 30.71
CA TYR A 152 -0.53 -5.95 29.57
C TYR A 152 -0.51 -4.51 29.02
N SER A 153 -0.63 -3.51 29.91
CA SER A 153 -0.70 -2.09 29.53
C SER A 153 0.59 -1.58 28.89
N VAL A 154 1.76 -2.03 29.38
CA VAL A 154 3.06 -1.71 28.76
C VAL A 154 3.15 -2.31 27.35
N LEU A 155 2.74 -3.57 27.15
CA LEU A 155 2.77 -4.19 25.82
C LEU A 155 1.78 -3.51 24.86
N LEU A 156 0.58 -3.13 25.34
CA LEU A 156 -0.38 -2.37 24.56
C LEU A 156 0.20 -1.01 24.17
N LEU A 157 0.80 -0.28 25.11
CA LEU A 157 1.42 1.02 24.85
C LEU A 157 2.54 0.91 23.81
N MET A 158 3.38 -0.14 23.89
CA MET A 158 4.40 -0.41 22.87
C MET A 158 3.79 -0.63 21.49
N SER A 159 2.68 -1.36 21.40
CA SER A 159 1.97 -1.59 20.14
C SER A 159 1.31 -0.34 19.59
N VAL A 160 0.73 0.50 20.46
CA VAL A 160 0.17 1.81 20.08
C VAL A 160 1.27 2.71 19.51
N LEU A 161 2.42 2.81 20.19
CA LEU A 161 3.55 3.59 19.70
C LEU A 161 4.07 3.05 18.36
N SER A 162 4.22 1.73 18.24
CA SER A 162 4.59 1.08 16.98
C SER A 162 3.59 1.38 15.86
N LEU A 163 2.29 1.34 16.14
CA LEU A 163 1.24 1.65 15.18
C LEU A 163 1.36 3.10 14.68
N TYR A 164 1.54 4.08 15.56
CA TYR A 164 1.69 5.48 15.14
C TYR A 164 2.95 5.73 14.31
N VAL A 165 4.07 5.10 14.68
CA VAL A 165 5.30 5.17 13.88
C VAL A 165 5.06 4.56 12.49
N GLY A 166 4.42 3.40 12.42
CA GLY A 166 4.07 2.77 11.15
C GLY A 166 3.01 3.51 10.35
N LEU A 167 2.11 4.26 10.99
CA LEU A 167 1.16 5.13 10.29
C LEU A 167 1.89 6.34 9.69
N ALA A 168 2.82 6.95 10.44
CA ALA A 168 3.63 8.08 9.99
C ALA A 168 4.58 7.72 8.83
N MET A 169 4.99 6.45 8.71
CA MET A 169 5.78 5.92 7.58
C MET A 169 7.14 6.63 7.37
N GLU A 170 7.72 7.21 8.42
CA GLU A 170 9.06 7.78 8.33
C GLU A 170 10.09 6.65 8.46
N MET A 171 10.98 6.55 7.47
CA MET A 171 11.90 5.43 7.31
C MET A 171 12.77 5.20 8.56
N ARG A 172 13.35 6.26 9.12
CA ARG A 172 14.31 6.16 10.23
C ARG A 172 13.63 5.75 11.53
N LEU A 173 12.48 6.34 11.83
CA LEU A 173 11.64 6.03 12.98
C LEU A 173 11.08 4.61 12.86
N SER A 174 10.63 4.21 11.66
CA SER A 174 10.11 2.84 11.43
C SER A 174 11.20 1.79 11.65
N LEU A 175 12.42 2.02 11.13
CA LEU A 175 13.57 1.15 11.38
C LEU A 175 13.92 1.10 12.87
N LEU A 176 14.06 2.26 13.50
CA LEU A 176 14.40 2.38 14.91
C LEU A 176 13.37 1.65 15.78
N MET A 177 12.09 1.88 15.54
CA MET A 177 11.00 1.29 16.31
C MET A 177 10.88 -0.21 16.04
N CYS A 178 11.12 -0.67 14.80
CA CYS A 178 11.16 -2.09 14.46
C CYS A 178 12.23 -2.84 15.26
N ILE A 179 13.36 -2.21 15.58
CA ILE A 179 14.42 -2.81 16.40
C ILE A 179 14.10 -2.67 17.90
N ILE A 180 13.77 -1.46 18.36
CA ILE A 180 13.61 -1.15 19.78
C ILE A 180 12.37 -1.84 20.36
N ALA A 181 11.23 -1.81 19.67
CA ALA A 181 9.97 -2.25 20.24
C ALA A 181 9.96 -3.74 20.61
N PRO A 182 10.41 -4.66 19.73
CA PRO A 182 10.48 -6.08 20.06
C PRO A 182 11.52 -6.37 21.13
N VAL A 183 12.68 -5.70 21.10
CA VAL A 183 13.75 -5.88 22.10
C VAL A 183 13.30 -5.45 23.49
N LEU A 184 12.70 -4.27 23.63
CA LEU A 184 12.19 -3.77 24.91
C LEU A 184 11.01 -4.60 25.41
N SER A 185 10.07 -4.96 24.52
CA SER A 185 8.94 -5.81 24.88
C SER A 185 9.42 -7.16 25.40
N TYR A 186 10.38 -7.79 24.71
CA TYR A 186 10.98 -9.05 25.16
C TYR A 186 11.70 -8.90 26.52
N ARG A 187 12.54 -7.88 26.69
CA ARG A 187 13.21 -7.61 27.98
C ARG A 187 12.21 -7.43 29.10
N PHE A 188 11.13 -6.70 28.84
CA PHE A 188 10.06 -6.47 29.81
C PHE A 188 9.32 -7.77 30.16
N ILE A 189 9.01 -8.62 29.18
CA ILE A 189 8.41 -9.94 29.41
C ILE A 189 9.35 -10.81 30.25
N CYS A 190 10.65 -10.84 29.95
CA CYS A 190 11.66 -11.56 30.74
C CYS A 190 11.68 -11.08 32.20
N ASN A 191 11.70 -9.77 32.42
CA ASN A 191 11.63 -9.19 33.77
C ASN A 191 10.31 -9.56 34.48
N TYR A 192 9.18 -9.57 33.77
CA TYR A 192 7.90 -9.98 34.35
C TYR A 192 7.92 -11.43 34.84
N TYR A 193 8.67 -12.32 34.18
CA TYR A 193 8.84 -13.71 34.62
C TYR A 193 10.10 -13.96 35.47
N HIS A 194 10.83 -12.90 35.85
CA HIS A 194 12.09 -12.99 36.60
C HIS A 194 13.19 -13.80 35.91
N ILE A 195 13.25 -13.74 34.58
CA ILE A 195 14.25 -14.42 33.76
C ILE A 195 15.26 -13.39 33.22
N ARG A 196 16.54 -13.78 33.15
CA ARG A 196 17.59 -12.92 32.56
C ARG A 196 17.41 -12.81 31.04
N ALA A 197 17.31 -11.59 30.56
CA ALA A 197 17.21 -11.28 29.13
C ALA A 197 18.60 -11.35 28.46
N GLU A 198 19.04 -12.54 28.09
CA GLU A 198 20.30 -12.74 27.38
C GLU A 198 20.11 -12.62 25.85
N LYS A 199 21.21 -12.26 25.16
CA LYS A 199 21.30 -12.28 23.68
C LYS A 199 20.22 -11.46 22.97
N LEU A 200 19.84 -10.29 23.53
CA LEU A 200 18.89 -9.35 22.92
C LEU A 200 19.26 -8.94 21.48
N TRP A 201 20.55 -8.94 21.16
CA TRP A 201 21.08 -8.65 19.82
C TRP A 201 20.54 -9.63 18.76
N ILE A 202 20.14 -10.85 19.12
CA ILE A 202 19.54 -11.81 18.17
C ILE A 202 18.18 -11.30 17.67
N ILE A 203 17.34 -10.74 18.56
CA ILE A 203 16.09 -10.09 18.15
C ILE A 203 16.40 -8.89 17.28
N ALA A 204 17.37 -8.06 17.67
CA ALA A 204 17.73 -6.87 16.90
C ALA A 204 18.14 -7.24 15.46
N ILE A 205 18.99 -8.26 15.26
CA ILE A 205 19.35 -8.76 13.93
C ILE A 205 18.13 -9.28 13.18
N GLY A 206 17.27 -10.06 13.85
CA GLY A 206 16.02 -10.52 13.25
C GLY A 206 15.14 -9.38 12.76
N MET A 207 15.04 -8.29 13.52
CA MET A 207 14.24 -7.13 13.14
C MET A 207 14.87 -6.29 12.03
N VAL A 208 16.19 -6.24 11.94
CA VAL A 208 16.89 -5.64 10.78
C VAL A 208 16.59 -6.45 9.51
N LEU A 209 16.68 -7.77 9.58
CA LEU A 209 16.32 -8.65 8.45
C LEU A 209 14.85 -8.47 8.05
N PHE A 210 13.95 -8.39 9.03
CA PHE A 210 12.54 -8.09 8.78
C PHE A 210 12.38 -6.74 8.07
N PHE A 211 13.03 -5.68 8.55
CA PHE A 211 12.91 -4.36 7.92
C PHE A 211 13.42 -4.35 6.48
N VAL A 212 14.59 -4.94 6.23
CA VAL A 212 15.24 -4.98 4.91
C VAL A 212 14.47 -5.83 3.91
N ALA A 213 13.72 -6.84 4.37
CA ALA A 213 12.93 -7.72 3.51
C ALA A 213 11.94 -6.97 2.60
N GLN A 214 11.55 -5.74 2.95
CA GLN A 214 10.66 -4.90 2.12
C GLN A 214 11.25 -4.57 0.76
N SER A 215 12.56 -4.42 0.66
CA SER A 215 13.25 -4.02 -0.58
C SER A 215 13.52 -5.20 -1.52
N TYR A 216 13.12 -6.41 -1.15
CA TYR A 216 13.34 -7.62 -1.92
C TYR A 216 12.02 -8.28 -2.34
N ALA A 217 12.09 -9.10 -3.38
CA ALA A 217 10.96 -9.80 -3.96
C ALA A 217 11.13 -11.33 -3.90
N GLY A 218 10.02 -12.05 -3.95
CA GLY A 218 9.96 -13.50 -4.09
C GLY A 218 10.67 -14.27 -2.97
N ILE A 219 11.51 -15.23 -3.38
CA ILE A 219 12.17 -16.19 -2.47
C ILE A 219 13.14 -15.49 -1.51
N ILE A 220 13.82 -14.42 -1.94
CA ILE A 220 14.77 -13.69 -1.09
C ILE A 220 14.05 -13.06 0.09
N ARG A 221 12.94 -12.34 -0.19
CA ARG A 221 12.09 -11.76 0.84
C ARG A 221 11.54 -12.82 1.79
N LEU A 222 11.03 -13.92 1.24
CA LEU A 222 10.54 -15.05 2.05
C LEU A 222 11.63 -15.60 2.97
N THR A 223 12.85 -15.77 2.46
CA THR A 223 13.99 -16.29 3.23
C THR A 223 14.37 -15.34 4.37
N MET A 224 14.38 -14.02 4.13
CA MET A 224 14.65 -13.03 5.17
C MET A 224 13.56 -13.03 6.26
N LEU A 225 12.28 -13.09 5.87
CA LEU A 225 11.14 -13.16 6.78
C LEU A 225 11.17 -14.43 7.65
N VAL A 226 11.41 -15.59 7.03
CA VAL A 226 11.52 -16.87 7.74
C VAL A 226 12.72 -16.85 8.68
N THR A 227 13.87 -16.33 8.24
CA THR A 227 15.07 -16.22 9.09
C THR A 227 14.82 -15.31 10.29
N SER A 228 14.20 -14.15 10.07
CA SER A 228 13.79 -13.24 11.15
C SER A 228 12.88 -13.93 12.17
N PHE A 229 11.85 -14.62 11.69
CA PHE A 229 10.91 -15.36 12.54
C PHE A 229 11.60 -16.50 13.32
N LEU A 230 12.52 -17.22 12.68
CA LEU A 230 13.28 -18.30 13.32
C LEU A 230 14.21 -17.77 14.42
N LEU A 231 14.84 -16.61 14.24
CA LEU A 231 15.68 -15.99 15.28
C LEU A 231 14.85 -15.62 16.53
N VAL A 232 13.66 -15.04 16.35
CA VAL A 232 12.73 -14.74 17.45
C VAL A 232 12.22 -16.02 18.10
N THR A 233 11.86 -17.02 17.29
CA THR A 233 11.37 -18.32 17.75
C THR A 233 12.42 -19.04 18.58
N TYR A 234 13.66 -19.10 18.10
CA TYR A 234 14.79 -19.70 18.81
C TYR A 234 14.97 -19.10 20.21
N LEU A 235 14.95 -17.78 20.29
CA LEU A 235 15.16 -17.08 21.56
C LEU A 235 13.97 -17.27 22.52
N CYS A 236 12.74 -17.16 22.01
CA CYS A 236 11.53 -17.37 22.81
C CYS A 236 11.37 -18.82 23.27
N TYR A 237 11.63 -19.80 22.39
CA TYR A 237 11.53 -21.22 22.71
C TYR A 237 12.47 -21.59 23.85
N ARG A 238 13.74 -21.17 23.78
CA ARG A 238 14.74 -21.42 24.84
C ARG A 238 14.27 -20.93 26.21
N LEU A 239 13.56 -19.81 26.26
CA LEU A 239 13.05 -19.24 27.51
C LEU A 239 11.77 -19.90 28.01
N PHE A 240 10.77 -20.07 27.14
CA PHE A 240 9.43 -20.45 27.59
C PHE A 240 9.16 -21.95 27.58
N ALA A 241 9.95 -22.75 26.84
CA ALA A 241 9.94 -24.20 26.98
C ALA A 241 10.38 -24.61 28.41
N ALA A 242 11.32 -23.88 29.01
CA ALA A 242 11.72 -24.07 30.40
C ALA A 242 10.56 -23.79 31.40
N MET A 243 9.60 -22.95 31.01
CA MET A 243 8.47 -22.51 31.84
C MET A 243 7.21 -23.37 31.65
N LYS A 244 7.20 -24.34 30.72
CA LYS A 244 6.05 -25.20 30.36
C LYS A 244 4.78 -24.42 29.94
N HIS A 245 4.92 -23.20 29.42
CA HIS A 245 3.81 -22.34 29.00
C HIS A 245 3.68 -22.27 27.47
N ASN A 246 3.38 -23.40 26.84
CA ASN A 246 3.43 -23.55 25.37
C ASN A 246 2.53 -22.55 24.62
N VAL A 247 1.29 -22.33 25.07
CA VAL A 247 0.34 -21.40 24.41
C VAL A 247 0.82 -19.94 24.49
N LEU A 248 1.35 -19.54 25.64
CA LEU A 248 1.89 -18.19 25.86
C LEU A 248 3.18 -17.97 25.08
N THR A 249 3.99 -19.03 24.92
CA THR A 249 5.19 -19.00 24.07
C THR A 249 4.84 -18.63 22.63
N VAL A 250 3.84 -19.32 22.06
CA VAL A 250 3.37 -19.05 20.69
C VAL A 250 2.85 -17.63 20.56
N ALA A 251 2.06 -17.15 21.54
CA ALA A 251 1.55 -15.79 21.54
C ALA A 251 2.68 -14.73 21.57
N TYR A 252 3.72 -14.93 22.38
CA TYR A 252 4.87 -14.02 22.42
C TYR A 252 5.71 -14.07 21.14
N ILE A 253 5.89 -15.25 20.54
CA ILE A 253 6.58 -15.38 19.25
C ILE A 253 5.82 -14.59 18.18
N ALA A 254 4.50 -14.79 18.08
CA ALA A 254 3.67 -14.06 17.12
C ALA A 254 3.68 -12.55 17.39
N TYR A 255 3.59 -12.15 18.66
CA TYR A 255 3.63 -10.74 19.07
C TYR A 255 4.96 -10.06 18.68
N LEU A 256 6.10 -10.67 19.05
CA LEU A 256 7.43 -10.08 18.86
C LEU A 256 7.96 -10.21 17.42
N GLY A 257 7.65 -11.32 16.75
CA GLY A 257 8.24 -11.67 15.46
C GLY A 257 7.40 -11.30 14.25
N VAL A 258 6.09 -11.09 14.42
CA VAL A 258 5.16 -10.83 13.31
C VAL A 258 4.42 -9.53 13.56
N PHE A 259 3.66 -9.46 14.65
CA PHE A 259 2.70 -8.40 14.89
C PHE A 259 3.36 -7.04 15.13
N LEU A 260 4.23 -6.95 16.14
CA LEU A 260 4.87 -5.70 16.52
C LEU A 260 5.76 -5.12 15.40
N PRO A 261 6.65 -5.88 14.73
CA PRO A 261 7.44 -5.32 13.64
C PRO A 261 6.58 -4.91 12.44
N SER A 262 5.48 -5.63 12.14
CA SER A 262 4.53 -5.21 11.09
C SER A 262 3.83 -3.89 11.45
N LEU A 263 3.49 -3.67 12.72
CA LEU A 263 2.97 -2.38 13.18
C LEU A 263 4.00 -1.27 13.02
N CYS A 264 5.27 -1.50 13.38
CA CYS A 264 6.33 -0.49 13.33
C CYS A 264 6.57 0.08 11.93
N ILE A 265 6.36 -0.74 10.90
CA ILE A 265 6.53 -0.34 9.50
C ILE A 265 5.20 0.01 8.84
N GLY A 266 4.06 -0.26 9.50
CA GLY A 266 2.69 -0.04 9.02
C GLY A 266 2.37 -0.65 7.64
N TYR A 267 3.06 -1.74 7.28
CA TYR A 267 3.08 -2.37 5.96
C TYR A 267 3.01 -3.89 6.13
N ASN A 268 2.09 -4.54 5.42
CA ASN A 268 2.00 -6.00 5.46
C ASN A 268 3.08 -6.64 4.55
N GLN A 269 4.18 -7.07 5.18
CA GLN A 269 5.27 -7.77 4.50
C GLN A 269 4.93 -9.20 4.05
N TYR A 270 3.79 -9.74 4.45
CA TYR A 270 3.35 -11.07 4.02
C TYR A 270 2.46 -11.00 2.77
N ALA A 271 1.98 -9.82 2.40
CA ALA A 271 1.22 -9.58 1.18
C ALA A 271 2.12 -9.15 0.01
N CYS A 272 1.72 -9.53 -1.21
CA CYS A 272 2.42 -9.26 -2.47
C CYS A 272 3.92 -9.59 -2.40
N ILE A 273 4.24 -10.85 -2.08
CA ILE A 273 5.61 -11.33 -1.88
C ILE A 273 6.45 -11.19 -3.16
N ASP A 274 5.83 -11.33 -4.34
CA ASP A 274 6.51 -11.28 -5.63
C ASP A 274 7.07 -9.92 -6.02
N TYR A 275 6.73 -8.85 -5.30
CA TYR A 275 7.13 -7.48 -5.64
C TYR A 275 7.95 -6.83 -4.53
N ALA A 276 8.99 -6.11 -4.91
CA ALA A 276 9.84 -5.35 -4.01
C ALA A 276 9.26 -3.96 -3.77
N ARG A 277 9.47 -3.37 -2.59
CA ARG A 277 9.08 -1.99 -2.32
C ARG A 277 10.15 -1.04 -2.88
N ARG A 278 9.72 -0.11 -3.74
CA ARG A 278 10.58 0.94 -4.30
C ARG A 278 10.70 2.10 -3.32
N GLY A 279 11.84 2.17 -2.64
CA GLY A 279 12.10 3.14 -1.58
C GLY A 279 11.24 2.91 -0.33
N PHE A 280 11.36 3.80 0.65
CA PHE A 280 10.65 3.69 1.95
C PHE A 280 9.62 4.80 2.17
N TYR A 281 9.34 5.60 1.14
CA TYR A 281 8.37 6.67 1.18
C TYR A 281 7.01 6.21 0.63
N SER A 282 5.98 6.99 0.90
CA SER A 282 4.65 6.76 0.32
C SER A 282 4.49 7.56 -0.97
N ALA A 283 3.64 7.06 -1.87
CA ALA A 283 3.29 7.76 -3.10
C ALA A 283 2.45 8.99 -2.76
N MET A 284 3.05 10.18 -2.90
CA MET A 284 2.35 11.45 -2.68
C MET A 284 1.09 11.53 -3.55
N PRO A 285 -0.06 12.01 -3.02
CA PRO A 285 -0.29 12.57 -1.67
C PRO A 285 -0.69 11.55 -0.59
N TYR A 286 -0.69 10.26 -0.89
CA TYR A 286 -1.22 9.22 0.00
C TYR A 286 -0.15 8.62 0.90
N SER A 287 -0.29 8.78 2.22
CA SER A 287 0.61 8.20 3.24
C SER A 287 0.50 6.67 3.41
N GLY A 288 -0.23 5.98 2.54
CA GLY A 288 -0.47 4.53 2.62
C GLY A 288 -0.40 3.78 1.30
N ILE A 289 -0.03 4.46 0.21
CA ILE A 289 0.22 3.84 -1.11
C ILE A 289 1.72 3.82 -1.33
N PHE A 290 2.24 2.73 -1.91
CA PHE A 290 3.66 2.53 -2.13
C PHE A 290 3.93 2.15 -3.58
N TYR A 291 5.05 2.65 -4.10
CA TYR A 291 5.62 2.14 -5.33
C TYR A 291 6.22 0.77 -5.08
N ILE A 292 5.98 -0.14 -6.01
CA ILE A 292 6.58 -1.46 -6.05
C ILE A 292 7.27 -1.70 -7.37
N GLU A 293 8.26 -2.58 -7.34
CA GLU A 293 9.03 -3.01 -8.50
C GLU A 293 8.89 -4.51 -8.70
N ASP A 294 8.96 -4.93 -9.96
CA ASP A 294 9.13 -6.34 -10.31
C ASP A 294 10.53 -6.84 -9.88
N LYS A 295 10.75 -8.17 -9.95
CA LYS A 295 12.01 -8.85 -9.66
C LYS A 295 13.19 -8.30 -10.47
N SER A 296 12.95 -7.75 -11.67
CA SER A 296 13.98 -7.10 -12.49
C SER A 296 14.32 -5.67 -12.03
N GLY A 297 13.44 -5.01 -11.27
CA GLY A 297 13.59 -3.59 -10.91
C GLY A 297 13.23 -2.60 -12.03
N GLU A 298 12.77 -3.09 -13.19
CA GLU A 298 12.53 -2.23 -14.36
C GLU A 298 11.11 -1.65 -14.39
N LEU A 299 10.12 -2.47 -14.01
CA LEU A 299 8.71 -2.10 -14.05
C LEU A 299 8.20 -1.72 -12.66
N CYS A 300 7.31 -0.73 -12.65
CA CYS A 300 6.76 -0.08 -11.49
C CYS A 300 5.26 -0.34 -11.39
N GLY A 301 4.79 -0.56 -10.17
CA GLY A 301 3.38 -0.73 -9.81
C GLY A 301 3.04 0.05 -8.56
N LEU A 302 1.78 -0.08 -8.12
CA LEU A 302 1.28 0.51 -6.88
C LEU A 302 0.66 -0.56 -5.99
N ARG A 303 0.82 -0.39 -4.69
CA ARG A 303 0.09 -1.16 -3.68
C ARG A 303 -0.28 -0.27 -2.52
N ASP A 304 -1.27 -0.68 -1.73
CA ASP A 304 -1.47 -0.10 -0.42
C ASP A 304 -0.76 -0.93 0.67
N ARG A 305 -1.10 -0.66 1.94
CA ARG A 305 -0.57 -1.34 3.11
C ARG A 305 -0.89 -2.84 3.13
N TYR A 306 -1.96 -3.28 2.48
CA TYR A 306 -2.53 -4.60 2.61
C TYR A 306 -2.63 -5.37 1.28
N LYS A 307 -3.00 -4.72 0.18
CA LYS A 307 -3.26 -5.33 -1.14
C LYS A 307 -2.47 -4.67 -2.28
N LEU A 308 -2.37 -5.40 -3.38
CA LEU A 308 -1.90 -4.88 -4.66
C LEU A 308 -2.96 -3.96 -5.28
N ILE A 309 -2.55 -2.82 -5.83
CA ILE A 309 -3.45 -1.92 -6.56
C ILE A 309 -3.19 -2.07 -8.06
N LEU A 310 -1.96 -1.76 -8.48
CA LEU A 310 -1.48 -1.91 -9.85
C LEU A 310 -0.29 -2.86 -9.88
N LYS A 311 -0.36 -3.86 -10.75
CA LYS A 311 0.79 -4.72 -11.04
C LYS A 311 1.95 -3.88 -11.60
N PRO A 312 3.21 -4.30 -11.37
CA PRO A 312 4.35 -3.63 -11.98
C PRO A 312 4.39 -3.93 -13.47
N GLU A 313 3.72 -3.09 -14.25
CA GLU A 313 3.60 -3.19 -15.71
C GLU A 313 3.98 -1.86 -16.40
N TYR A 314 4.31 -0.83 -15.62
CA TYR A 314 4.54 0.53 -16.09
C TYR A 314 6.02 0.89 -15.95
N GLU A 315 6.60 1.58 -16.94
CA GLU A 315 7.98 2.07 -16.84
C GLU A 315 8.09 3.10 -15.70
N HIS A 316 7.11 3.99 -15.62
CA HIS A 316 7.05 5.04 -14.62
C HIS A 316 5.61 5.32 -14.19
N ILE A 317 5.45 5.60 -12.90
CA ILE A 317 4.19 6.09 -12.32
C ILE A 317 4.50 7.42 -11.66
N VAL A 318 3.83 8.47 -12.09
CA VAL A 318 4.09 9.85 -11.63
C VAL A 318 2.79 10.47 -11.16
N TYR A 319 2.84 11.22 -10.06
CA TYR A 319 1.68 12.01 -9.63
C TYR A 319 1.38 13.11 -10.65
N SER A 320 0.16 13.16 -11.17
CA SER A 320 -0.25 14.17 -12.14
C SER A 320 -0.83 15.40 -11.45
N ASN A 321 -0.51 16.58 -12.01
CA ASN A 321 -1.25 17.81 -11.76
C ASN A 321 -2.35 18.06 -12.82
N ARG A 322 -2.57 17.13 -13.75
CA ARG A 322 -3.61 17.28 -14.79
C ARG A 322 -5.00 17.11 -14.17
N GLU A 323 -5.80 18.17 -14.21
CA GLU A 323 -7.21 18.16 -13.83
C GLU A 323 -8.07 17.61 -14.98
N ALA A 324 -8.04 16.30 -15.20
CA ALA A 324 -8.92 15.65 -16.17
C ALA A 324 -10.28 15.29 -15.53
N GLY A 325 -10.99 16.25 -14.94
CA GLY A 325 -12.31 16.00 -14.30
C GLY A 325 -12.28 15.14 -13.04
N PHE A 326 -11.09 14.67 -12.62
CA PHE A 326 -10.87 13.94 -11.38
C PHE A 326 -10.56 14.90 -10.22
N SER A 327 -11.22 14.71 -9.07
CA SER A 327 -10.98 15.54 -7.89
C SER A 327 -9.65 15.16 -7.22
N GLY A 328 -8.55 15.71 -7.74
CA GLY A 328 -7.24 15.81 -7.10
C GLY A 328 -6.73 14.55 -6.40
N SER A 329 -6.34 13.52 -7.18
CA SER A 329 -5.49 12.38 -6.76
C SER A 329 -5.20 11.40 -7.93
N VAL A 330 -4.62 11.88 -9.02
CA VAL A 330 -4.44 11.09 -10.26
C VAL A 330 -2.98 10.72 -10.47
N PHE A 331 -2.72 9.47 -10.84
CA PHE A 331 -1.41 8.99 -11.27
C PHE A 331 -1.35 8.85 -12.79
N GLU A 332 -0.26 9.32 -13.38
CA GLU A 332 0.12 9.03 -14.78
C GLU A 332 0.80 7.68 -14.83
N LEU A 333 0.15 6.74 -15.49
CA LEU A 333 0.66 5.43 -15.82
C LEU A 333 1.37 5.52 -17.17
N ARG A 334 2.70 5.50 -17.15
CA ARG A 334 3.55 5.62 -18.34
C ARG A 334 4.00 4.25 -18.79
N LYS A 335 3.64 3.89 -20.02
CA LYS A 335 3.96 2.60 -20.63
C LYS A 335 4.09 2.82 -22.13
N ASP A 336 5.04 2.15 -22.78
CA ASP A 336 5.21 2.10 -24.24
C ASP A 336 5.09 3.48 -24.94
N GLY A 337 5.59 4.54 -24.30
CA GLY A 337 5.58 5.92 -24.81
C GLY A 337 4.22 6.65 -24.81
N TYR A 338 3.18 6.13 -24.16
CA TYR A 338 1.91 6.81 -23.91
C TYR A 338 1.54 6.84 -22.42
N VAL A 339 0.51 7.62 -22.09
CA VAL A 339 0.04 7.81 -20.71
C VAL A 339 -1.41 7.37 -20.58
N ARG A 340 -1.71 6.66 -19.50
CA ARG A 340 -3.07 6.53 -18.95
C ARG A 340 -3.16 7.20 -17.61
N LEU A 341 -4.33 7.72 -17.28
CA LEU A 341 -4.60 8.30 -15.98
C LEU A 341 -5.24 7.26 -15.08
N TYR A 342 -4.83 7.22 -13.81
CA TYR A 342 -5.36 6.33 -12.80
C TYR A 342 -5.82 7.13 -11.59
N ASP A 343 -7.10 7.00 -11.25
CA ASP A 343 -7.68 7.57 -10.04
C ASP A 343 -7.57 6.57 -8.89
N ALA A 344 -6.66 6.87 -7.96
CA ALA A 344 -6.43 6.04 -6.78
C ALA A 344 -7.56 6.09 -5.75
N ARG A 345 -8.46 7.08 -5.81
CA ARG A 345 -9.60 7.21 -4.89
C ARG A 345 -10.72 6.25 -5.27
N TYR A 346 -10.98 6.09 -6.57
CA TYR A 346 -12.05 5.24 -7.07
C TYR A 346 -11.56 3.88 -7.60
N ASP A 347 -10.24 3.65 -7.59
CA ASP A 347 -9.60 2.42 -8.08
C ASP A 347 -9.97 2.17 -9.56
N ARG A 348 -9.81 3.21 -10.39
CA ARG A 348 -10.23 3.22 -11.80
C ARG A 348 -9.18 3.84 -12.71
N ILE A 349 -8.97 3.20 -13.85
CA ILE A 349 -8.20 3.75 -14.96
C ILE A 349 -9.16 4.57 -15.82
N ASP A 350 -8.66 5.69 -16.34
CA ASP A 350 -9.39 6.54 -17.27
C ASP A 350 -9.52 5.86 -18.64
N ASP A 351 -10.76 5.57 -19.04
CA ASP A 351 -11.11 4.91 -20.29
C ASP A 351 -11.21 5.90 -21.48
N THR A 352 -10.95 7.20 -21.28
CA THR A 352 -11.01 8.19 -22.38
C THR A 352 -9.84 8.10 -23.35
N CYS A 353 -8.76 7.40 -22.98
CA CYS A 353 -7.60 7.21 -23.85
C CYS A 353 -7.96 6.27 -25.02
N THR A 354 -7.95 6.80 -26.24
CA THR A 354 -8.30 6.05 -27.46
C THR A 354 -7.17 5.18 -28.02
N ILE A 355 -5.99 5.20 -27.39
CA ILE A 355 -4.82 4.44 -27.81
C ILE A 355 -5.06 2.94 -27.57
N ASP A 356 -4.80 2.12 -28.59
CA ASP A 356 -4.83 0.67 -28.51
C ASP A 356 -3.50 0.14 -27.98
N ASP A 357 -3.52 -0.50 -26.80
CA ASP A 357 -2.32 -0.94 -26.09
C ASP A 357 -1.46 -1.91 -26.90
N VAL A 358 -2.10 -2.80 -27.66
CA VAL A 358 -1.40 -3.83 -28.44
C VAL A 358 -0.72 -3.19 -29.63
N LEU A 359 -1.43 -2.31 -30.36
CA LEU A 359 -0.86 -1.60 -31.49
C LEU A 359 0.29 -0.69 -31.05
N GLN A 360 0.12 0.03 -29.93
CA GLN A 360 1.13 0.91 -29.40
C GLN A 360 2.41 0.14 -29.01
N ALA A 361 2.28 -1.03 -28.36
CA ALA A 361 3.41 -1.89 -28.04
C ALA A 361 4.15 -2.40 -29.30
N GLU A 362 3.43 -2.81 -30.34
CA GLU A 362 4.04 -3.23 -31.61
C GLU A 362 4.81 -2.08 -32.29
N VAL A 363 4.24 -0.87 -32.29
CA VAL A 363 4.90 0.35 -32.82
C VAL A 363 6.12 0.71 -31.98
N TYR A 364 6.02 0.60 -30.65
CA TYR A 364 7.12 0.83 -29.71
C TYR A 364 8.30 -0.11 -29.99
N ASP A 365 8.06 -1.43 -30.07
CA ASP A 365 9.11 -2.43 -30.32
C ASP A 365 9.79 -2.24 -31.67
N MET A 366 9.03 -1.85 -32.68
CA MET A 366 9.56 -1.55 -34.01
C MET A 366 10.49 -0.34 -34.00
N ILE A 367 10.08 0.74 -33.33
CA ILE A 367 10.87 1.97 -33.25
C ILE A 367 12.11 1.76 -32.38
N LYS A 368 11.97 1.01 -31.28
CA LYS A 368 13.09 0.58 -30.45
C LYS A 368 14.11 -0.24 -31.26
N SER A 369 13.65 -1.16 -32.09
CA SER A 369 14.52 -1.98 -32.97
C SER A 369 15.20 -1.13 -34.05
N TYR A 370 14.50 -0.15 -34.62
CA TYR A 370 15.07 0.79 -35.58
C TYR A 370 16.22 1.60 -34.97
N PHE A 371 16.01 2.18 -33.79
CA PHE A 371 17.05 2.98 -33.11
C PHE A 371 18.21 2.15 -32.57
N ALA A 372 18.03 0.86 -32.30
CA ALA A 372 19.12 -0.04 -31.93
C ALA A 372 20.12 -0.26 -33.07
N GLY A 373 19.68 -0.18 -34.34
CA GLY A 373 20.51 -0.33 -35.53
C GLY A 373 20.96 0.98 -36.19
N TYR A 374 20.55 2.13 -35.65
CA TYR A 374 20.78 3.45 -36.24
C TYR A 374 21.85 4.22 -35.44
N GLU A 375 22.85 4.77 -36.12
CA GLU A 375 23.79 5.71 -35.50
C GLU A 375 23.08 7.05 -35.24
N SER A 376 22.40 7.14 -34.10
CA SER A 376 21.68 8.35 -33.68
C SER A 376 22.62 9.37 -33.05
N GLU A 377 22.38 10.64 -33.34
CA GLU A 377 23.01 11.74 -32.63
C GLU A 377 22.15 12.27 -31.48
N TYR A 378 22.74 13.12 -30.65
CA TYR A 378 22.05 13.75 -29.54
C TYR A 378 20.89 14.64 -30.05
N ASP A 379 19.73 14.51 -29.41
CA ASP A 379 18.46 15.19 -29.72
C ASP A 379 17.88 14.86 -31.11
N ASP A 380 18.25 13.72 -31.70
CA ASP A 380 17.52 13.15 -32.84
C ASP A 380 16.12 12.71 -32.38
N ARG A 381 15.08 13.01 -33.16
CA ARG A 381 13.69 12.78 -32.77
C ARG A 381 12.91 12.01 -33.82
N CYS A 382 12.00 11.17 -33.34
CA CYS A 382 11.03 10.43 -34.15
C CYS A 382 9.64 10.58 -33.54
N GLU A 383 8.66 10.87 -34.39
CA GLU A 383 7.25 10.88 -34.04
C GLU A 383 6.48 9.99 -35.00
N VAL A 384 5.72 9.04 -34.45
CA VAL A 384 4.85 8.15 -35.22
C VAL A 384 3.43 8.26 -34.69
N ILE A 385 2.48 8.49 -35.60
CA ILE A 385 1.06 8.65 -35.29
C ILE A 385 0.26 7.73 -36.20
N VAL A 386 -0.60 6.90 -35.62
CA VAL A 386 -1.57 6.07 -36.35
C VAL A 386 -2.97 6.57 -36.02
N THR A 387 -3.72 6.94 -37.04
CA THR A 387 -5.07 7.52 -36.90
C THR A 387 -6.08 6.70 -37.68
N ASP A 388 -7.24 6.45 -37.07
CA ASP A 388 -8.43 5.96 -37.75
C ASP A 388 -9.15 7.17 -38.35
N ARG A 389 -9.19 7.27 -39.68
CA ARG A 389 -9.79 8.41 -40.38
C ARG A 389 -11.32 8.38 -40.35
N VAL A 390 -11.92 7.21 -40.20
CA VAL A 390 -13.39 7.07 -40.17
C VAL A 390 -13.92 7.57 -38.82
N LYS A 391 -13.25 7.17 -37.74
CA LYS A 391 -13.62 7.58 -36.37
C LYS A 391 -12.97 8.90 -35.94
N ASN A 392 -11.97 9.37 -36.69
CA ASN A 392 -11.15 10.55 -36.37
C ASN A 392 -10.51 10.46 -34.97
N ILE A 393 -9.98 9.29 -34.64
CA ILE A 393 -9.30 9.01 -33.36
C ILE A 393 -7.86 8.56 -33.60
N THR A 394 -6.99 8.86 -32.64
CA THR A 394 -5.60 8.38 -32.65
C THR A 394 -5.54 7.03 -31.94
N LEU A 395 -5.06 6.01 -32.65
CA LEU A 395 -4.93 4.63 -32.15
C LEU A 395 -3.54 4.33 -31.61
N ALA A 396 -2.50 5.01 -32.11
CA ALA A 396 -1.16 4.93 -31.56
C ALA A 396 -0.44 6.27 -31.75
N HIS A 397 0.34 6.68 -30.75
CA HIS A 397 1.17 7.89 -30.79
C HIS A 397 2.46 7.64 -30.02
N LEU A 398 3.58 7.59 -30.73
CA LEU A 398 4.90 7.44 -30.12
C LEU A 398 5.77 8.66 -30.42
N LYS A 399 6.42 9.17 -29.38
CA LYS A 399 7.33 10.32 -29.43
C LYS A 399 8.65 9.92 -28.78
N VAL A 400 9.73 9.90 -29.55
CA VAL A 400 11.05 9.42 -29.13
C VAL A 400 12.10 10.50 -29.38
N ALA A 401 12.94 10.76 -28.39
CA ALA A 401 14.14 11.60 -28.50
C ALA A 401 15.38 10.81 -28.08
N MET A 402 16.49 10.99 -28.79
CA MET A 402 17.74 10.29 -28.54
C MET A 402 18.68 11.14 -27.68
N HIS A 403 19.09 10.63 -26.52
CA HIS A 403 20.10 11.26 -25.67
C HIS A 403 21.18 10.24 -25.28
N GLY A 404 21.71 9.54 -26.29
CA GLY A 404 22.56 8.34 -26.11
C GLY A 404 21.74 7.05 -25.92
N ILE A 405 20.56 7.15 -25.29
CA ILE A 405 19.53 6.09 -25.27
C ILE A 405 18.17 6.67 -25.71
N PRO A 406 17.26 5.85 -26.26
CA PRO A 406 15.90 6.28 -26.59
C PRO A 406 15.16 6.76 -25.33
N THR A 407 14.65 7.98 -25.38
CA THR A 407 13.84 8.60 -24.32
C THR A 407 12.45 8.89 -24.86
N TYR A 408 11.41 8.36 -24.23
CA TYR A 408 10.02 8.53 -24.66
C TYR A 408 9.38 9.77 -24.04
N HIS A 409 8.66 10.55 -24.85
CA HIS A 409 8.04 11.79 -24.41
C HIS A 409 6.53 11.61 -24.18
N TYR A 410 6.14 11.75 -22.91
CA TYR A 410 4.78 11.49 -22.42
C TYR A 410 3.87 12.72 -22.35
N GLY A 411 4.41 13.92 -22.60
CA GLY A 411 3.64 15.17 -22.53
C GLY A 411 2.76 15.45 -23.76
N ASP A 412 1.74 16.29 -23.57
CA ASP A 412 0.77 16.68 -24.64
C ASP A 412 1.24 17.88 -25.45
N VAL A 413 2.37 18.48 -25.06
CA VAL A 413 2.99 19.58 -25.80
C VAL A 413 3.43 19.06 -27.17
N PRO A 414 3.23 19.83 -28.25
CA PRO A 414 3.72 19.47 -29.58
C PRO A 414 5.20 19.06 -29.51
N PHE A 415 5.49 17.81 -29.89
CA PHE A 415 6.82 17.23 -29.77
C PHE A 415 7.74 17.68 -30.92
N LEU A 416 7.19 17.69 -32.13
CA LEU A 416 7.73 18.33 -33.32
C LEU A 416 6.71 19.37 -33.84
N PRO A 417 7.15 20.44 -34.51
CA PRO A 417 6.23 21.38 -35.13
C PRO A 417 5.41 20.69 -36.22
N GLN A 418 4.19 21.16 -36.43
CA GLN A 418 3.35 20.71 -37.55
C GLN A 418 4.00 21.12 -38.88
N ASP A 419 3.83 20.28 -39.89
CA ASP A 419 4.32 20.55 -41.24
C ASP A 419 3.61 21.78 -41.83
N ALA A 420 4.32 22.56 -42.64
CA ALA A 420 3.77 23.75 -43.30
C ALA A 420 2.67 23.43 -44.33
N VAL A 421 2.61 22.17 -44.80
CA VAL A 421 1.69 21.71 -45.85
C VAL A 421 1.06 20.38 -45.42
N PRO A 422 -0.25 20.17 -45.61
CA PRO A 422 -0.88 18.88 -45.36
C PRO A 422 -0.34 17.80 -46.32
N LEU A 423 0.12 16.67 -45.79
CA LEU A 423 0.60 15.54 -46.62
C LEU A 423 -0.54 14.70 -47.21
N GLY A 424 -0.43 14.36 -48.49
CA GLY A 424 -1.14 13.24 -49.11
C GLY A 424 -0.49 11.88 -48.84
N SER A 425 -1.19 10.79 -49.15
CA SER A 425 -0.66 9.43 -49.03
C SER A 425 0.52 9.18 -49.97
N GLY A 426 1.62 8.64 -49.45
CA GLY A 426 2.85 8.37 -50.20
C GLY A 426 3.72 9.60 -50.46
N GLU A 427 3.33 10.78 -49.98
CA GLU A 427 4.08 12.02 -50.17
C GLU A 427 5.12 12.21 -49.06
N PHE A 428 6.18 12.95 -49.40
CA PHE A 428 7.21 13.39 -48.46
C PHE A 428 7.18 14.91 -48.35
N VAL A 429 7.19 15.43 -47.12
CA VAL A 429 7.39 16.86 -46.87
C VAL A 429 8.70 17.06 -46.13
N CYS A 430 9.54 17.92 -46.69
CA CYS A 430 10.83 18.26 -46.13
C CYS A 430 10.75 19.64 -45.48
N ASP A 431 10.66 19.67 -44.15
CA ASP A 431 10.87 20.89 -43.38
C ASP A 431 12.37 21.08 -43.22
N SER A 432 12.94 22.02 -43.97
CA SER A 432 14.40 22.16 -44.09
C SER A 432 15.11 22.39 -42.76
N LEU A 433 14.46 23.04 -41.76
CA LEU A 433 15.02 23.24 -40.42
C LEU A 433 13.91 23.27 -39.36
N VAL A 434 14.02 22.38 -38.37
CA VAL A 434 13.22 22.38 -37.14
C VAL A 434 14.10 22.89 -36.01
N LYS A 435 13.71 24.05 -35.46
CA LYS A 435 14.38 24.64 -34.30
C LYS A 435 13.90 23.96 -33.02
N MET A 436 14.80 23.24 -32.36
CA MET A 436 14.60 22.71 -31.01
C MET A 436 15.11 23.70 -29.97
N ARG A 437 14.90 23.39 -28.69
CA ARG A 437 15.36 24.22 -27.56
C ARG A 437 16.88 24.40 -27.53
N HIS A 438 17.63 23.38 -27.94
CA HIS A 438 19.10 23.35 -27.84
C HIS A 438 19.80 22.95 -29.15
N SER A 439 19.06 22.70 -30.23
CA SER A 439 19.61 22.21 -31.50
C SER A 439 18.76 22.68 -32.69
N ILE A 440 19.30 22.59 -33.89
CA ILE A 440 18.56 22.76 -35.14
C ILE A 440 18.71 21.46 -35.92
N LYS A 441 17.59 20.82 -36.25
CA LYS A 441 17.54 19.52 -36.94
C LYS A 441 16.88 19.68 -38.30
N ARG A 442 17.14 18.77 -39.24
CA ARG A 442 16.45 18.69 -40.53
C ARG A 442 15.35 17.66 -40.40
N ALA A 443 14.12 18.01 -40.79
CA ALA A 443 12.99 17.12 -40.63
C ALA A 443 12.43 16.63 -41.96
N LEU A 444 11.99 15.39 -41.97
CA LEU A 444 11.32 14.75 -43.08
C LEU A 444 10.08 14.04 -42.54
N SER A 445 8.93 14.37 -43.14
CA SER A 445 7.64 13.80 -42.80
C SER A 445 7.15 12.93 -43.95
N TYR A 446 6.45 11.85 -43.62
CA TYR A 446 5.85 10.92 -44.56
C TYR A 446 4.49 10.45 -44.03
N ALA A 447 3.51 10.33 -44.92
CA ALA A 447 2.21 9.79 -44.60
C ALA A 447 1.89 8.60 -45.50
N LEU A 448 1.39 7.51 -44.93
CA LEU A 448 0.91 6.33 -45.63
C LEU A 448 -0.54 6.09 -45.24
N GLU A 449 -1.43 6.08 -46.22
CA GLU A 449 -2.83 5.71 -46.05
C GLU A 449 -3.06 4.26 -46.48
N LEU A 450 -3.77 3.52 -45.63
CA LEU A 450 -4.07 2.13 -45.88
C LEU A 450 -5.57 1.96 -46.18
N PRO A 451 -5.92 1.40 -47.36
CA PRO A 451 -7.29 1.25 -47.79
C PRO A 451 -7.99 0.04 -47.14
N ASN A 452 -9.26 0.19 -46.80
CA ASN A 452 -10.19 -0.93 -46.61
C ASN A 452 -11.38 -0.75 -47.57
N GLY A 453 -11.37 -1.51 -48.67
CA GLY A 453 -12.34 -1.31 -49.75
C GLY A 453 -12.13 0.02 -50.50
N ARG A 454 -13.12 0.93 -50.48
CA ARG A 454 -13.12 2.19 -51.26
C ARG A 454 -12.61 3.42 -50.49
N THR A 455 -12.37 3.31 -49.18
CA THR A 455 -11.93 4.44 -48.33
C THR A 455 -10.67 4.09 -47.55
N ALA A 456 -9.76 5.06 -47.38
CA ALA A 456 -8.61 4.93 -46.49
C ALA A 456 -9.09 4.89 -45.04
N GLN A 457 -8.95 3.73 -44.37
CA GLN A 457 -9.43 3.56 -43.00
C GLN A 457 -8.39 4.08 -42.00
N PHE A 458 -7.11 3.80 -42.24
CA PHE A 458 -6.03 4.18 -41.35
C PHE A 458 -5.00 5.06 -42.05
N ARG A 459 -4.46 6.03 -41.31
CA ARG A 459 -3.35 6.88 -41.74
C ARG A 459 -2.20 6.75 -40.76
N ILE A 460 -1.06 6.32 -41.28
CA ILE A 460 0.22 6.28 -40.57
C ILE A 460 1.00 7.53 -40.95
N TYR A 461 1.45 8.28 -39.96
CA TYR A 461 2.27 9.46 -40.13
C TYR A 461 3.58 9.26 -39.37
N VAL A 462 4.70 9.49 -40.06
CA VAL A 462 6.05 9.34 -39.51
C VAL A 462 6.81 10.62 -39.78
N LYS A 463 7.38 11.22 -38.73
CA LYS A 463 8.27 12.38 -38.83
C LYS A 463 9.60 12.08 -38.14
N LEU A 464 10.69 12.20 -38.88
CA LEU A 464 12.04 12.13 -38.34
C LEU A 464 12.69 13.51 -38.37
N ALA A 465 13.42 13.87 -37.31
CA ALA A 465 14.23 15.08 -37.24
C ALA A 465 15.65 14.72 -36.76
N THR A 466 16.63 14.82 -37.65
CA THR A 466 18.02 14.39 -37.42
C THR A 466 19.01 15.48 -37.84
N GLU A 467 20.28 15.39 -37.46
CA GLU A 467 21.30 16.39 -37.85
C GLU A 467 21.53 16.39 -39.38
N LYS A 468 21.72 15.20 -39.94
CA LYS A 468 21.72 14.97 -41.39
C LYS A 468 20.28 14.80 -41.88
N MET A 469 20.04 15.05 -43.16
CA MET A 469 18.71 14.87 -43.73
C MET A 469 18.32 13.38 -43.67
N PRO A 470 17.17 13.00 -43.09
CA PRO A 470 16.74 11.61 -43.04
C PRO A 470 16.60 10.98 -44.44
N GLY A 471 16.96 9.71 -44.58
CA GLY A 471 16.75 8.97 -45.81
C GLY A 471 15.27 8.71 -46.09
N LYS A 472 14.81 8.97 -47.32
CA LYS A 472 13.43 8.65 -47.73
C LYS A 472 13.11 7.16 -47.62
N ALA A 473 14.11 6.30 -47.86
CA ALA A 473 13.98 4.85 -47.74
C ALA A 473 13.76 4.42 -46.28
N ASP A 474 14.42 5.07 -45.33
CA ASP A 474 14.37 4.71 -43.91
C ASP A 474 12.99 5.01 -43.31
N ILE A 475 12.46 6.21 -43.60
CA ILE A 475 11.11 6.60 -43.17
C ILE A 475 10.04 5.72 -43.80
N LYS A 476 10.19 5.40 -45.09
CA LYS A 476 9.26 4.50 -45.77
C LYS A 476 9.29 3.10 -45.15
N THR A 477 10.46 2.60 -44.81
CA THR A 477 10.62 1.29 -44.16
C THR A 477 9.93 1.26 -42.79
N LEU A 478 10.04 2.33 -42.01
CA LEU A 478 9.31 2.46 -40.74
C LEU A 478 7.79 2.47 -40.93
N ALA A 479 7.27 3.29 -41.86
CA ALA A 479 5.84 3.36 -42.14
C ALA A 479 5.28 2.04 -42.71
N ASP A 480 6.01 1.39 -43.62
CA ASP A 480 5.67 0.09 -44.18
C ASP A 480 5.73 -1.01 -43.10
N GLY A 481 6.67 -0.90 -42.15
CA GLY A 481 6.74 -1.76 -40.98
C GLY A 481 5.46 -1.66 -40.15
N VAL A 482 5.07 -0.45 -39.76
CA VAL A 482 3.84 -0.20 -38.98
C VAL A 482 2.61 -0.70 -39.73
N SER A 483 2.57 -0.55 -41.06
CA SER A 483 1.45 -1.06 -41.87
C SER A 483 1.26 -2.58 -41.80
N LYS A 484 2.32 -3.33 -41.46
CA LYS A 484 2.32 -4.80 -41.36
C LYS A 484 2.02 -5.31 -39.93
N SER A 485 1.79 -4.42 -38.98
CA SER A 485 1.35 -4.75 -37.62
C SER A 485 0.18 -5.75 -37.64
N GLU A 486 0.28 -6.80 -36.83
CA GLU A 486 -0.75 -7.83 -36.73
C GLU A 486 -2.03 -7.24 -36.14
N ARG A 487 -1.89 -6.38 -35.12
CA ARG A 487 -3.03 -5.68 -34.54
C ARG A 487 -3.74 -4.79 -35.53
N LEU A 488 -3.02 -4.00 -36.34
CA LEU A 488 -3.63 -3.20 -37.40
C LEU A 488 -4.42 -4.07 -38.36
N ARG A 489 -3.84 -5.20 -38.84
CA ARG A 489 -4.52 -6.17 -39.72
C ARG A 489 -5.80 -6.75 -39.14
N CYS A 490 -5.85 -6.99 -37.83
CA CYS A 490 -7.05 -7.46 -37.14
C CYS A 490 -8.14 -6.38 -36.98
N LEU A 491 -7.79 -5.10 -37.11
CA LEU A 491 -8.72 -3.97 -37.08
C LEU A 491 -9.29 -3.64 -38.48
N TYR A 492 -8.75 -4.27 -39.54
CA TYR A 492 -9.30 -4.23 -40.91
C TYR A 492 -10.54 -5.09 -41.08
#